data_AF-A0A7S2L4P8-F1
#
_entry.id   AF-A0A7S2L4P8-F1
#
_cell.length_a   1.000
_cell.length_b   1.000
_cell.length_c   1.000
_cell.angle_alpha   90.00
_cell.angle_beta   90.00
_cell.angle_gamma   90.00
#
_symmetry.space_group_name_H-M   'P 1'
#
loop_
_entity.id
_entity.type
_entity.pdbx_description
1 polymer ?
#
loop_
_entity_poly.entity_id
_entity_poly.type
_entity_poly.pdbx_seq_one_letter_code
_entity_poly.pdbx_strand_id
1 'polypeptide(L)'
;EAISKHSNYADYYISTLLNDQTTADNAAAAQATTILTVHINAIHKLWEGFIDCTMVQKGYNPEEDQTGKIDPKRKYDEFIALYVGAGQVLGPTWEGYLLYALAQAASKKFDTVDENGESLVNKEIRGLYEWVQRIMSEEDYCKRDESISELWTINNRIIAKMNLSMMQMLIDSMHNENHFYLVPIYARAIIPQLSQCRTSIQRKLKSYLLDKEYEREDFSRILPLLQQSSDCLGFSCEQVGAYSSDKVAECGDYT
;
A
#
# COMPACT_ATOMS: atom_id res chain seq x y z
N GLU A 1 -21.73 26.55 0.38
CA GLU A 1 -22.33 25.90 1.56
C GLU A 1 -23.04 24.55 1.31
N ALA A 2 -23.26 24.09 0.07
CA ALA A 2 -23.89 22.77 -0.16
C ALA A 2 -22.93 21.57 0.03
N ILE A 3 -21.61 21.76 -0.14
CA ILE A 3 -20.62 20.66 -0.10
C ILE A 3 -20.36 20.16 1.33
N SER A 4 -20.42 21.01 2.36
CA SER A 4 -20.21 20.57 3.75
C SER A 4 -21.41 19.81 4.35
N LYS A 5 -22.61 19.94 3.76
CA LYS A 5 -23.78 19.15 4.16
C LYS A 5 -23.75 17.71 3.64
N HIS A 6 -22.86 17.40 2.69
CA HIS A 6 -22.73 16.08 2.09
C HIS A 6 -21.34 15.45 2.25
N SER A 7 -20.39 16.10 2.94
CA SER A 7 -19.07 15.51 3.22
C SER A 7 -19.20 14.18 3.96
N ASN A 8 -20.18 14.10 4.85
CA ASN A 8 -20.45 12.90 5.65
C ASN A 8 -21.45 11.97 4.95
N TYR A 9 -22.02 12.33 3.80
CA TYR A 9 -23.00 11.47 3.11
C TYR A 9 -22.31 10.27 2.49
N ALA A 10 -21.22 10.50 1.76
CA ALA A 10 -20.40 9.42 1.23
C ALA A 10 -19.76 8.62 2.37
N ASP A 11 -19.19 9.29 3.37
CA ASP A 11 -18.53 8.63 4.49
C ASP A 11 -19.49 7.80 5.35
N TYR A 12 -20.66 8.36 5.73
CA TYR A 12 -21.68 7.63 6.47
C TYR A 12 -22.31 6.52 5.65
N TYR A 13 -22.67 6.74 4.38
CA TYR A 13 -23.37 5.72 3.59
C TYR A 13 -22.43 4.60 3.14
N ILE A 14 -21.21 4.94 2.74
CA ILE A 14 -20.17 3.95 2.45
C ILE A 14 -19.84 3.22 3.76
N SER A 15 -19.47 3.90 4.84
CA SER A 15 -19.15 3.25 6.13
C SER A 15 -20.32 2.44 6.69
N THR A 16 -21.57 2.88 6.52
CA THR A 16 -22.76 2.11 6.90
C THR A 16 -22.92 0.89 6.02
N LEU A 17 -22.71 0.98 4.69
CA LEU A 17 -22.66 -0.18 3.81
C LEU A 17 -21.49 -1.13 4.12
N LEU A 18 -20.35 -0.59 4.60
CA LEU A 18 -19.22 -1.39 5.09
C LEU A 18 -19.52 -2.06 6.43
N ASN A 19 -20.39 -1.44 7.26
CA ASN A 19 -20.73 -1.86 8.62
C ASN A 19 -22.08 -2.60 8.73
N ASP A 20 -22.89 -2.67 7.67
CA ASP A 20 -24.20 -3.35 7.68
C ASP A 20 -23.98 -4.87 7.54
N GLN A 21 -24.01 -5.52 8.71
CA GLN A 21 -23.55 -6.89 8.96
C GLN A 21 -24.54 -7.95 8.49
N THR A 22 -24.50 -8.25 7.19
CA THR A 22 -24.96 -9.53 6.66
C THR A 22 -23.87 -10.22 5.82
N THR A 23 -22.90 -10.98 6.33
CA THR A 23 -22.14 -10.95 7.61
C THR A 23 -20.64 -11.25 7.35
N ALA A 24 -20.19 -11.35 6.09
CA ALA A 24 -18.76 -11.51 5.71
C ALA A 24 -18.48 -10.93 4.31
N ASP A 25 -19.36 -11.19 3.34
CA ASP A 25 -19.16 -10.78 1.93
C ASP A 25 -19.21 -9.26 1.72
N ASN A 26 -20.08 -8.54 2.41
CA ASN A 26 -20.14 -7.07 2.34
C ASN A 26 -18.95 -6.40 3.03
N ALA A 27 -18.48 -6.95 4.15
CA ALA A 27 -17.25 -6.52 4.81
C ALA A 27 -16.01 -6.81 3.94
N ALA A 28 -16.02 -7.93 3.21
CA ALA A 28 -15.00 -8.24 2.22
C ALA A 28 -15.00 -7.24 1.05
N ALA A 29 -16.18 -6.83 0.54
CA ALA A 29 -16.28 -5.84 -0.54
C ALA A 29 -15.77 -4.45 -0.13
N ALA A 30 -16.11 -4.03 1.09
CA ALA A 30 -15.62 -2.83 1.75
C ALA A 30 -14.08 -2.80 1.81
N GLN A 31 -13.51 -3.87 2.38
CA GLN A 31 -12.07 -4.03 2.56
C GLN A 31 -11.37 -4.17 1.20
N ALA A 32 -11.97 -4.89 0.24
CA ALA A 32 -11.45 -5.00 -1.12
C ALA A 32 -11.34 -3.64 -1.84
N THR A 33 -12.28 -2.72 -1.60
CA THR A 33 -12.18 -1.36 -2.16
C THR A 33 -10.93 -0.64 -1.68
N THR A 34 -10.62 -0.73 -0.38
CA THR A 34 -9.38 -0.15 0.15
C THR A 34 -8.13 -0.89 -0.37
N ILE A 35 -8.14 -2.22 -0.29
CA ILE A 35 -6.97 -3.07 -0.57
C ILE A 35 -6.62 -3.09 -2.06
N LEU A 36 -7.61 -3.11 -2.96
CA LEU A 36 -7.40 -3.21 -4.40
C LEU A 36 -7.52 -1.85 -5.08
N THR A 37 -8.62 -1.14 -4.85
CA THR A 37 -8.91 0.11 -5.57
C THR A 37 -8.08 1.26 -5.05
N VAL A 38 -8.10 1.54 -3.75
CA VAL A 38 -7.34 2.68 -3.18
C VAL A 38 -5.84 2.43 -3.33
N HIS A 39 -5.37 1.22 -3.08
CA HIS A 39 -3.97 0.85 -3.28
C HIS A 39 -3.49 1.08 -4.72
N ILE A 40 -4.20 0.57 -5.74
CA ILE A 40 -3.76 0.75 -7.13
C ILE A 40 -3.88 2.21 -7.57
N ASN A 41 -4.87 2.95 -7.06
CA ASN A 41 -4.96 4.39 -7.34
C ASN A 41 -3.82 5.18 -6.68
N ALA A 42 -3.43 4.84 -5.45
CA ALA A 42 -2.29 5.46 -4.79
C ALA A 42 -0.98 5.21 -5.58
N ILE A 43 -0.75 3.96 -6.02
CA ILE A 43 0.37 3.63 -6.90
C ILE A 43 0.29 4.41 -8.23
N HIS A 44 -0.89 4.49 -8.82
CA HIS A 44 -1.12 5.23 -10.06
C HIS A 44 -0.76 6.72 -9.91
N LYS A 45 -1.11 7.35 -8.78
CA LYS A 45 -0.76 8.75 -8.50
C LYS A 45 0.74 8.99 -8.38
N LEU A 46 1.49 8.09 -7.76
CA LEU A 46 2.95 8.16 -7.75
C LEU A 46 3.54 8.13 -9.17
N TRP A 47 3.03 7.23 -10.02
CA TRP A 47 3.48 7.14 -11.41
C TRP A 47 3.03 8.31 -12.28
N GLU A 48 1.82 8.85 -12.09
CA GLU A 48 1.39 10.10 -12.74
C GLU A 48 2.34 11.24 -12.38
N GLY A 49 2.67 11.42 -11.10
CA GLY A 49 3.57 12.48 -10.66
C GLY A 49 4.97 12.34 -11.25
N PHE A 50 5.49 11.11 -11.33
CA PHE A 50 6.74 10.82 -12.02
C PHE A 50 6.67 11.13 -13.52
N ILE A 51 5.64 10.65 -14.21
CA ILE A 51 5.46 10.89 -15.66
C ILE A 51 5.35 12.38 -15.94
N ASP A 52 4.55 13.12 -15.16
CA ASP A 52 4.42 14.57 -15.27
C ASP A 52 5.78 15.25 -15.12
N CYS A 53 6.60 14.80 -14.16
CA CYS A 53 7.95 15.33 -13.96
C CYS A 53 8.86 15.07 -15.17
N THR A 54 8.78 13.87 -15.78
CA THR A 54 9.51 13.58 -17.04
C THR A 54 9.02 14.40 -18.23
N MET A 55 7.75 14.82 -18.25
CA MET A 55 7.24 15.71 -19.30
C MET A 55 7.84 17.11 -19.17
N VAL A 56 7.96 17.61 -17.93
CA VAL A 56 8.67 18.87 -17.66
C VAL A 56 10.12 18.81 -18.13
N GLN A 57 10.80 17.70 -17.85
CA GLN A 57 12.16 17.46 -18.33
C GLN A 57 12.27 17.54 -19.87
N LYS A 58 11.25 17.06 -20.58
CA LYS A 58 11.16 17.10 -22.05
C LYS A 58 10.78 18.48 -22.61
N GLY A 59 10.73 19.51 -21.78
CA GLY A 59 10.48 20.89 -22.18
C GLY A 59 9.03 21.34 -22.02
N TYR A 60 8.17 20.56 -21.37
CA TYR A 60 6.84 21.03 -21.01
C TYR A 60 6.90 22.07 -19.89
N ASN A 61 6.15 23.17 -20.01
CA ASN A 61 6.05 24.20 -18.97
C ASN A 61 4.68 24.12 -18.25
N PRO A 62 4.62 23.64 -17.00
CA PRO A 62 3.39 23.57 -16.21
C PRO A 62 2.76 24.95 -15.94
N GLU A 63 3.56 26.01 -15.84
CA GLU A 63 3.04 27.36 -15.53
C GLU A 63 2.27 27.97 -16.70
N GLU A 64 2.58 27.55 -17.93
CA GLU A 64 1.85 27.94 -19.14
C GLU A 64 0.59 27.10 -19.35
N ASP A 65 0.48 25.95 -18.68
CA ASP A 65 -0.69 25.07 -18.75
C ASP A 65 -1.81 25.54 -17.83
N GLN A 66 -2.70 26.37 -18.38
CA GLN A 66 -3.90 26.81 -17.69
C GLN A 66 -4.89 25.67 -17.37
N THR A 67 -4.68 24.46 -17.89
CA THR A 67 -5.54 23.30 -17.59
C THR A 67 -5.11 22.57 -16.31
N GLY A 68 -3.89 22.81 -15.81
CA GLY A 68 -3.33 22.12 -14.65
C GLY A 68 -3.22 20.60 -14.84
N LYS A 69 -3.11 20.15 -16.09
CA LYS A 69 -3.17 18.72 -16.45
C LYS A 69 -1.88 18.01 -16.06
N ILE A 70 -0.74 18.67 -16.27
CA ILE A 70 0.58 18.19 -15.86
C ILE A 70 0.97 18.98 -14.61
N ASP A 71 0.88 18.33 -13.46
CA ASP A 71 1.24 18.93 -12.18
C ASP A 71 1.82 17.84 -11.29
N PRO A 72 3.15 17.63 -11.36
CA PRO A 72 3.82 16.62 -10.58
C PRO A 72 3.49 16.71 -9.08
N LYS A 73 3.47 17.93 -8.52
CA LYS A 73 3.29 18.17 -7.07
C LYS A 73 1.90 17.71 -6.63
N ARG A 74 0.87 18.14 -7.37
CA ARG A 74 -0.52 17.75 -7.09
C ARG A 74 -0.71 16.24 -7.12
N LYS A 75 -0.02 15.50 -8.00
CA LYS A 75 -0.13 14.04 -8.04
C LYS A 75 0.42 13.37 -6.78
N TYR A 76 1.52 13.89 -6.22
CA TYR A 76 2.04 13.39 -4.94
C TYR A 76 1.13 13.78 -3.77
N ASP A 77 0.54 14.98 -3.78
CA ASP A 77 -0.46 15.38 -2.80
C ASP A 77 -1.72 14.47 -2.86
N GLU A 78 -2.18 14.14 -4.08
CA GLU A 78 -3.27 13.20 -4.32
C GLU A 78 -2.91 11.79 -3.81
N PHE A 79 -1.66 11.33 -4.00
CA PHE A 79 -1.17 10.08 -3.43
C PHE A 79 -1.28 10.06 -1.90
N ILE A 80 -0.74 11.08 -1.21
CA ILE A 80 -0.72 11.05 0.26
C ILE A 80 -2.13 11.14 0.82
N ALA A 81 -3.04 11.86 0.15
CA ALA A 81 -4.44 11.93 0.54
C ALA A 81 -5.14 10.55 0.44
N LEU A 82 -4.85 9.78 -0.62
CA LEU A 82 -5.34 8.40 -0.75
C LEU A 82 -4.73 7.45 0.30
N TYR A 83 -3.47 7.66 0.66
CA TYR A 83 -2.79 6.83 1.64
C TYR A 83 -3.29 7.09 3.08
N VAL A 84 -3.31 8.36 3.47
CA VAL A 84 -3.64 8.82 4.83
C VAL A 84 -5.14 8.82 5.10
N GLY A 85 -5.95 9.16 4.09
CA GLY A 85 -7.39 9.36 4.21
C GLY A 85 -7.78 10.69 4.87
N ALA A 86 -9.08 10.90 5.07
CA ALA A 86 -9.62 12.13 5.66
C ALA A 86 -9.68 12.05 7.20
N GLY A 87 -9.57 13.19 7.88
CA GLY A 87 -9.87 13.28 9.32
C GLY A 87 -8.77 12.78 10.27
N GLN A 88 -7.54 12.66 9.79
CA GLN A 88 -6.40 12.28 10.62
C GLN A 88 -5.98 13.44 11.54
N VAL A 89 -5.87 13.16 12.82
CA VAL A 89 -5.46 14.16 13.83
C VAL A 89 -4.02 13.91 14.22
N LEU A 90 -3.21 14.97 14.28
CA LEU A 90 -1.89 14.93 14.91
C LEU A 90 -2.08 14.62 16.39
N GLY A 91 -1.81 13.39 16.80
CA GLY A 91 -1.99 12.96 18.18
C GLY A 91 -1.83 11.46 18.32
N PRO A 92 -1.76 10.95 19.56
CA PRO A 92 -1.52 9.54 19.84
C PRO A 92 -2.68 8.64 19.41
N THR A 93 -3.76 9.16 18.81
CA THR A 93 -4.93 8.40 18.33
C THR A 93 -4.58 7.63 17.05
N TRP A 94 -3.92 6.50 17.27
CA TRP A 94 -3.61 5.33 16.44
C TRP A 94 -4.75 4.73 15.59
N GLU A 95 -5.82 5.49 15.32
CA GLU A 95 -6.93 5.13 14.42
C GLU A 95 -6.79 5.96 13.14
N GLY A 96 -6.28 5.33 12.09
CA GLY A 96 -6.20 5.95 10.77
C GLY A 96 -7.35 5.58 9.86
N TYR A 97 -7.35 6.15 8.65
CA TYR A 97 -8.25 5.78 7.56
C TYR A 97 -7.48 5.17 6.38
N LEU A 98 -8.16 4.42 5.53
CA LEU A 98 -7.61 3.83 4.30
C LEU A 98 -6.32 3.00 4.53
N LEU A 99 -5.27 3.27 3.75
CA LEU A 99 -4.04 2.48 3.74
C LEU A 99 -3.16 2.72 4.98
N TYR A 100 -3.25 3.91 5.58
CA TYR A 100 -2.56 4.21 6.84
C TYR A 100 -3.06 3.33 7.99
N ALA A 101 -4.39 3.16 8.08
CA ALA A 101 -5.02 2.27 9.07
C ALA A 101 -4.61 0.81 8.84
N LEU A 102 -4.58 0.41 7.56
CA LEU A 102 -4.15 -0.93 7.16
C LEU A 102 -2.70 -1.19 7.58
N ALA A 103 -1.78 -0.27 7.31
CA ALA A 103 -0.39 -0.37 7.72
C ALA A 103 -0.23 -0.39 9.25
N GLN A 104 -1.01 0.41 9.97
CA GLN A 104 -1.03 0.40 11.43
C GLN A 104 -1.48 -0.96 12.00
N ALA A 105 -2.56 -1.53 11.44
CA ALA A 105 -3.06 -2.84 11.83
C ALA A 105 -2.06 -3.96 11.49
N ALA A 106 -1.46 -3.91 10.30
CA ALA A 106 -0.46 -4.86 9.86
C ALA A 106 0.77 -4.83 10.78
N SER A 107 1.36 -3.65 11.00
CA SER A 107 2.55 -3.52 11.83
C SER A 107 2.34 -3.98 13.27
N LYS A 108 1.17 -3.71 13.86
CA LYS A 108 0.85 -4.19 15.21
C LYS A 108 0.80 -5.73 15.29
N LYS A 109 0.36 -6.41 14.23
CA LYS A 109 0.30 -7.88 14.18
C LYS A 109 1.66 -8.53 14.00
N PHE A 110 2.61 -7.81 13.40
CA PHE A 110 3.94 -8.32 13.04
C PHE A 110 5.07 -7.73 13.91
N ASP A 111 4.72 -7.00 14.96
CA ASP A 111 5.65 -6.32 15.85
C ASP A 111 6.63 -5.37 15.13
N THR A 112 6.17 -4.74 14.04
CA THR A 112 6.93 -3.77 13.24
C THR A 112 6.48 -2.34 13.53
N VAL A 113 6.38 -2.00 14.81
CA VAL A 113 6.03 -0.66 15.31
C VAL A 113 7.22 -0.01 16.02
N ASP A 114 7.22 1.31 16.13
CA ASP A 114 8.23 2.03 16.91
C ASP A 114 7.91 2.09 18.41
N GLU A 115 8.76 2.76 19.19
CA GLU A 115 8.62 2.91 20.64
C GLU A 115 7.29 3.57 21.08
N ASN A 116 6.64 4.32 20.20
CA ASN A 116 5.35 4.97 20.44
C ASN A 116 4.18 4.13 19.91
N GLY A 117 4.45 2.96 19.35
CA GLY A 117 3.47 2.09 18.72
C GLY A 117 3.08 2.53 17.31
N GLU A 118 3.81 3.46 16.67
CA GLU A 118 3.55 3.86 15.29
C GLU A 118 4.08 2.79 14.32
N SER A 119 3.30 2.44 13.29
CA SER A 119 3.77 1.58 12.20
C SER A 119 5.05 2.13 11.56
N LEU A 120 6.09 1.28 11.48
CA LEU A 120 7.32 1.64 10.77
C LEU A 120 7.06 1.95 9.29
N VAL A 121 6.08 1.28 8.66
CA VAL A 121 5.65 1.58 7.29
C VAL A 121 5.07 2.99 7.17
N ASN A 122 4.16 3.37 8.08
CA ASN A 122 3.57 4.72 8.09
C ASN A 122 4.65 5.79 8.26
N LYS A 123 5.57 5.58 9.20
CA LYS A 123 6.69 6.48 9.49
C LYS A 123 7.61 6.67 8.28
N GLU A 124 7.95 5.58 7.60
CA GLU A 124 8.81 5.63 6.42
C GLU A 124 8.12 6.27 5.21
N ILE A 125 6.85 5.95 4.95
CA ILE A 125 6.09 6.60 3.85
C ILE A 125 5.96 8.09 4.10
N ARG A 126 5.69 8.52 5.34
CA ARG A 126 5.69 9.94 5.71
C ARG A 126 7.05 10.59 5.42
N GLY A 127 8.15 9.98 5.85
CA GLY A 127 9.49 10.53 5.59
C GLY A 127 9.85 10.60 4.10
N LEU A 128 9.45 9.59 3.31
CA LEU A 128 9.62 9.60 1.86
C LEU A 128 8.79 10.71 1.20
N TYR A 129 7.57 10.93 1.67
CA TYR A 129 6.70 11.98 1.16
C TYR A 129 7.20 13.39 1.53
N GLU A 130 7.63 13.61 2.77
CA GLU A 130 8.27 14.86 3.20
C GLU A 130 9.52 15.16 2.36
N TRP A 131 10.28 14.11 2.02
CA TRP A 131 11.41 14.24 1.10
C TRP A 131 10.98 14.69 -0.29
N VAL A 132 9.92 14.10 -0.86
CA VAL A 132 9.33 14.53 -2.15
C VAL A 132 8.90 15.99 -2.08
N GLN A 133 8.19 16.41 -1.03
CA GLN A 133 7.77 17.81 -0.89
C GLN A 133 8.97 18.76 -0.86
N ARG A 134 10.03 18.38 -0.14
CA ARG A 134 11.26 19.16 -0.04
C ARG A 134 11.95 19.29 -1.39
N ILE A 135 12.24 18.19 -2.08
CA ILE A 135 12.99 18.23 -3.34
C ILE A 135 12.18 18.89 -4.46
N MET A 136 10.86 18.68 -4.51
CA MET A 136 10.00 19.32 -5.51
C MET A 136 9.77 20.81 -5.25
N SER A 137 10.04 21.30 -4.03
CA SER A 137 10.02 22.75 -3.75
C SER A 137 11.20 23.49 -4.37
N GLU A 138 12.26 22.77 -4.75
CA GLU A 138 13.41 23.35 -5.43
C GLU A 138 13.05 23.81 -6.84
N GLU A 139 13.60 24.96 -7.24
CA GLU A 139 13.46 25.48 -8.60
C GLU A 139 14.01 24.47 -9.61
N ASP A 140 13.30 24.32 -10.74
CA ASP A 140 13.71 23.49 -11.86
C ASP A 140 14.03 22.02 -11.51
N TYR A 141 13.50 21.48 -10.39
CA TYR A 141 13.75 20.11 -9.97
C TYR A 141 13.49 19.09 -11.09
N CYS A 142 12.30 19.12 -11.69
CA CYS A 142 11.96 18.20 -12.78
C CYS A 142 12.75 18.39 -14.08
N LYS A 143 13.59 19.43 -14.21
CA LYS A 143 14.46 19.62 -15.39
C LYS A 143 15.79 18.87 -15.28
N ARG A 144 16.15 18.38 -14.09
CA ARG A 144 17.42 17.68 -13.82
C ARG A 144 17.29 16.18 -14.01
N ASP A 145 18.30 15.54 -14.61
CA ASP A 145 18.35 14.07 -14.79
C ASP A 145 18.38 13.34 -13.43
N GLU A 146 19.16 13.84 -12.49
CA GLU A 146 19.29 13.26 -11.14
C GLU A 146 17.95 13.22 -10.41
N SER A 147 17.12 14.25 -10.60
CA SER A 147 15.79 14.36 -10.01
C SER A 147 14.83 13.27 -10.50
N ILE A 148 14.91 12.88 -11.79
CA ILE A 148 14.10 11.80 -12.32
C ILE A 148 14.51 10.46 -11.70
N SER A 149 15.82 10.18 -11.62
CA SER A 149 16.32 8.96 -10.99
C SER A 149 15.96 8.89 -9.50
N GLU A 150 16.03 10.02 -8.81
CA GLU A 150 15.69 10.12 -7.40
C GLU A 150 14.18 9.88 -7.16
N LEU A 151 13.30 10.53 -7.93
CA LEU A 151 11.85 10.29 -7.84
C LEU A 151 11.47 8.86 -8.18
N TRP A 152 12.09 8.25 -9.19
CA TRP A 152 11.88 6.85 -9.50
C TRP A 152 12.22 5.96 -8.30
N THR A 153 13.35 6.25 -7.63
CA THR A 153 13.78 5.51 -6.44
C THR A 153 12.79 5.69 -5.29
N ILE A 154 12.33 6.91 -5.03
CA ILE A 154 11.37 7.20 -3.97
C ILE A 154 10.04 6.49 -4.24
N ASN A 155 9.51 6.55 -5.46
CA ASN A 155 8.27 5.88 -5.84
C ASN A 155 8.33 4.39 -5.57
N ASN A 156 9.39 3.72 -6.03
CA ASN A 156 9.55 2.29 -5.79
C ASN A 156 9.67 1.97 -4.29
N ARG A 157 10.34 2.80 -3.50
CA ARG A 157 10.40 2.63 -2.04
C ARG A 157 9.01 2.78 -1.40
N ILE A 158 8.22 3.78 -1.76
CA ILE A 158 6.85 3.95 -1.24
C ILE A 158 5.98 2.75 -1.62
N ILE A 159 6.03 2.31 -2.88
CA ILE A 159 5.28 1.15 -3.38
C ILE A 159 5.67 -0.12 -2.60
N ALA A 160 6.96 -0.33 -2.37
CA ALA A 160 7.45 -1.46 -1.58
C ALA A 160 6.87 -1.47 -0.16
N LYS A 161 6.77 -0.30 0.49
CA LYS A 161 6.19 -0.18 1.83
C LYS A 161 4.68 -0.42 1.86
N MET A 162 3.94 0.00 0.82
CA MET A 162 2.55 -0.40 0.69
C MET A 162 2.41 -1.92 0.47
N ASN A 163 3.25 -2.51 -0.37
CA ASN A 163 3.25 -3.96 -0.60
C ASN A 163 3.61 -4.76 0.65
N LEU A 164 4.48 -4.23 1.51
CA LEU A 164 4.85 -4.84 2.78
C LEU A 164 3.63 -5.02 3.69
N SER A 165 2.80 -3.99 3.84
CA SER A 165 1.56 -4.10 4.62
C SER A 165 0.57 -5.10 4.01
N MET A 166 0.48 -5.17 2.68
CA MET A 166 -0.35 -6.18 2.00
C MET A 166 0.18 -7.61 2.22
N MET A 167 1.49 -7.79 2.23
CA MET A 167 2.14 -9.08 2.52
C MET A 167 1.86 -9.53 3.96
N GLN A 168 2.08 -8.64 4.92
CA GLN A 168 1.75 -8.88 6.33
C GLN A 168 0.27 -9.29 6.48
N MET A 169 -0.64 -8.54 5.89
CA MET A 169 -2.07 -8.85 6.00
C MET A 169 -2.51 -10.10 5.23
N LEU A 170 -1.84 -10.46 4.14
CA LEU A 170 -2.03 -11.76 3.49
C LEU A 170 -1.67 -12.90 4.43
N ILE A 171 -0.51 -12.81 5.10
CA ILE A 171 -0.05 -13.82 6.06
C ILE A 171 -1.02 -13.91 7.26
N ASP A 172 -1.47 -12.79 7.82
CA ASP A 172 -2.50 -12.76 8.87
C ASP A 172 -3.79 -13.46 8.41
N SER A 173 -4.24 -13.13 7.20
CA SER A 173 -5.47 -13.67 6.62
C SER A 173 -5.40 -15.17 6.38
N MET A 174 -4.22 -15.70 6.06
CA MET A 174 -4.02 -17.14 5.87
C MET A 174 -3.89 -17.91 7.19
N HIS A 175 -3.50 -17.26 8.27
CA HIS A 175 -3.33 -17.89 9.58
C HIS A 175 -4.62 -17.85 10.43
N ASN A 176 -5.33 -16.71 10.42
CA ASN A 176 -6.54 -16.52 11.19
C ASN A 176 -7.79 -16.96 10.41
N GLU A 177 -8.48 -18.01 10.85
CA GLU A 177 -9.69 -18.56 10.20
C GLU A 177 -10.76 -17.51 9.94
N ASN A 178 -10.92 -16.57 10.88
CA ASN A 178 -11.91 -15.51 10.76
C ASN A 178 -11.61 -14.57 9.59
N HIS A 179 -10.40 -14.60 9.02
CA HIS A 179 -9.95 -13.73 7.94
C HIS A 179 -9.68 -14.49 6.62
N PHE A 180 -10.04 -15.79 6.51
CA PHE A 180 -9.77 -16.56 5.28
C PHE A 180 -10.42 -15.93 4.04
N TYR A 181 -11.57 -15.29 4.20
CA TYR A 181 -12.25 -14.56 3.14
C TYR A 181 -11.43 -13.39 2.55
N LEU A 182 -10.41 -12.90 3.26
CA LEU A 182 -9.50 -11.83 2.82
C LEU A 182 -8.28 -12.33 2.05
N VAL A 183 -7.93 -13.61 2.17
CA VAL A 183 -6.82 -14.22 1.44
C VAL A 183 -6.89 -13.91 -0.06
N PRO A 184 -8.01 -14.17 -0.78
CA PRO A 184 -8.08 -13.92 -2.21
C PRO A 184 -8.05 -12.41 -2.55
N ILE A 185 -8.32 -11.51 -1.60
CA ILE A 185 -8.23 -10.06 -1.80
C ILE A 185 -6.77 -9.60 -1.74
N TYR A 186 -6.04 -9.92 -0.67
CA TYR A 186 -4.63 -9.56 -0.56
C TYR A 186 -3.75 -10.31 -1.58
N ALA A 187 -4.08 -11.56 -1.91
CA ALA A 187 -3.43 -12.32 -2.96
C ALA A 187 -3.52 -11.60 -4.32
N ARG A 188 -4.66 -10.99 -4.65
CA ARG A 188 -4.83 -10.19 -5.89
C ARG A 188 -4.05 -8.88 -5.86
N ALA A 189 -3.79 -8.30 -4.70
CA ALA A 189 -2.96 -7.10 -4.58
C ALA A 189 -1.48 -7.41 -4.88
N ILE A 190 -0.97 -8.55 -4.37
CA ILE A 190 0.48 -8.84 -4.36
C ILE A 190 0.94 -9.78 -5.48
N ILE A 191 0.22 -10.88 -5.74
CA ILE A 191 0.70 -11.92 -6.66
C ILE A 191 0.93 -11.39 -8.09
N PRO A 192 0.07 -10.53 -8.67
CA PRO A 192 0.33 -10.00 -10.01
C PRO A 192 1.64 -9.22 -10.12
N GLN A 193 2.07 -8.54 -9.05
CA GLN A 193 3.31 -7.76 -9.02
C GLN A 193 4.55 -8.64 -9.21
N LEU A 194 4.48 -9.92 -8.83
CA LEU A 194 5.59 -10.88 -8.97
C LEU A 194 5.87 -11.29 -10.43
N SER A 195 4.96 -10.98 -11.34
CA SER A 195 5.11 -11.33 -12.77
C SER A 195 6.34 -10.67 -13.40
N GLN A 196 6.78 -9.51 -12.87
CA GLN A 196 7.89 -8.72 -13.39
C GLN A 196 9.29 -9.32 -13.12
N CYS A 197 9.41 -10.25 -12.17
CA CYS A 197 10.69 -10.60 -11.52
C CYS A 197 10.81 -12.09 -11.11
N ARG A 198 9.68 -12.75 -10.82
CA ARG A 198 9.58 -14.05 -10.14
C ARG A 198 8.44 -14.87 -10.74
N THR A 199 8.36 -14.94 -12.07
CA THR A 199 7.25 -15.57 -12.82
C THR A 199 6.97 -17.03 -12.42
N SER A 200 7.99 -17.78 -12.00
CA SER A 200 7.82 -19.17 -11.50
C SER A 200 7.09 -19.21 -10.16
N ILE A 201 7.49 -18.37 -9.21
CA ILE A 201 6.85 -18.27 -7.89
C ILE A 201 5.45 -17.69 -8.04
N GLN A 202 5.29 -16.67 -8.87
CA GLN A 202 3.99 -16.08 -9.20
C GLN A 202 2.98 -17.14 -9.67
N ARG A 203 3.37 -18.03 -10.59
CA ARG A 203 2.50 -19.11 -11.09
C ARG A 203 2.10 -20.09 -9.99
N LYS A 204 3.04 -20.47 -9.12
CA LYS A 204 2.75 -21.36 -7.97
C LYS A 204 1.79 -20.69 -6.99
N LEU A 205 2.08 -19.47 -6.57
CA LEU A 205 1.21 -18.71 -5.66
C LEU A 205 -0.18 -18.49 -6.24
N LYS A 206 -0.29 -18.17 -7.54
CA LYS A 206 -1.57 -18.07 -8.24
C LYS A 206 -2.36 -19.39 -8.15
N SER A 207 -1.70 -20.54 -8.37
CA SER A 207 -2.36 -21.85 -8.28
C SER A 207 -2.87 -22.19 -6.88
N TYR A 208 -2.22 -21.67 -5.82
CA TYR A 208 -2.64 -21.90 -4.43
C TYR A 208 -3.69 -20.90 -3.93
N LEU A 209 -3.63 -19.65 -4.38
CA LEU A 209 -4.35 -18.54 -3.75
C LEU A 209 -5.41 -17.88 -4.64
N LEU A 210 -5.38 -18.13 -5.96
CA LEU A 210 -6.25 -17.43 -6.93
C LEU A 210 -7.01 -18.37 -7.87
N ASP A 211 -6.45 -19.53 -8.21
CA ASP A 211 -7.10 -20.51 -9.10
C ASP A 211 -8.02 -21.48 -8.36
N LYS A 212 -7.93 -21.50 -7.02
CA LYS A 212 -8.79 -22.25 -6.13
C LYS A 212 -9.02 -21.48 -4.83
N GLU A 213 -9.96 -21.96 -4.03
CA GLU A 213 -10.15 -21.48 -2.66
C GLU A 213 -8.92 -21.86 -1.81
N TYR A 214 -8.55 -20.98 -0.88
CA TYR A 214 -7.39 -21.20 -0.02
C TYR A 214 -7.66 -22.36 0.94
N GLU A 215 -6.73 -23.31 0.96
CA GLU A 215 -6.71 -24.44 1.88
C GLU A 215 -5.64 -24.20 2.93
N ARG A 216 -5.99 -24.31 4.21
CA ARG A 216 -5.07 -24.08 5.35
C ARG A 216 -3.83 -24.97 5.27
N GLU A 217 -3.99 -26.19 4.77
CA GLU A 217 -2.94 -27.20 4.65
C GLU A 217 -1.81 -26.72 3.72
N ASP A 218 -2.12 -25.83 2.78
CA ASP A 218 -1.15 -25.26 1.85
C ASP A 218 -0.33 -24.11 2.48
N PHE A 219 -0.67 -23.62 3.67
CA PHE A 219 0.06 -22.52 4.34
C PHE A 219 1.58 -22.75 4.38
N SER A 220 1.98 -23.96 4.79
CA SER A 220 3.39 -24.37 4.89
C SER A 220 4.14 -24.36 3.56
N ARG A 221 3.42 -24.47 2.43
CA ARG A 221 3.97 -24.42 1.06
C ARG A 221 3.95 -23.00 0.50
N ILE A 222 2.98 -22.19 0.92
CA ILE A 222 2.76 -20.83 0.43
C ILE A 222 3.70 -19.83 1.12
N LEU A 223 3.85 -19.92 2.44
CA LEU A 223 4.66 -18.97 3.21
C LEU A 223 6.12 -18.87 2.70
N PRO A 224 6.84 -19.97 2.42
CA PRO A 224 8.19 -19.88 1.86
C PRO A 224 8.24 -19.18 0.50
N LEU A 225 7.23 -19.41 -0.35
CA LEU A 225 7.12 -18.78 -1.66
C LEU A 225 6.89 -17.26 -1.53
N LEU A 226 6.09 -16.83 -0.54
CA LEU A 226 5.90 -15.41 -0.24
C LEU A 226 7.19 -14.76 0.27
N GLN A 227 7.89 -15.40 1.21
CA GLN A 227 9.15 -14.88 1.77
C GLN A 227 10.27 -14.82 0.70
N GLN A 228 10.35 -15.80 -0.21
CA GLN A 228 11.25 -15.77 -1.38
C GLN A 228 10.91 -14.69 -2.42
N SER A 229 9.75 -14.04 -2.29
CA SER A 229 9.29 -12.99 -3.21
C SER A 229 9.48 -11.57 -2.67
N SER A 230 9.91 -11.42 -1.41
CA SER A 230 10.05 -10.11 -0.76
C SER A 230 10.98 -9.17 -1.53
N ASP A 231 12.11 -9.70 -2.02
CA ASP A 231 13.12 -8.93 -2.75
C ASP A 231 12.56 -8.29 -4.03
N CYS A 232 11.73 -9.03 -4.76
CA CYS A 232 11.03 -8.50 -5.92
C CYS A 232 10.05 -7.38 -5.56
N LEU A 233 9.38 -7.48 -4.41
CA LEU A 233 8.42 -6.49 -3.96
C LEU A 233 9.09 -5.26 -3.34
N GLY A 234 10.43 -5.26 -3.26
CA GLY A 234 11.24 -4.12 -2.83
C GLY A 234 11.45 -4.04 -1.31
N PHE A 235 11.24 -5.14 -0.59
CA PHE A 235 11.49 -5.21 0.85
C PHE A 235 12.21 -6.51 1.22
N SER A 236 12.78 -6.53 2.42
CA SER A 236 13.45 -7.69 2.99
C SER A 236 12.47 -8.54 3.80
N CYS A 237 12.79 -9.80 4.02
CA CYS A 237 11.95 -10.70 4.80
C CYS A 237 11.90 -10.24 6.27
N GLU A 238 13.00 -9.70 6.78
CA GLU A 238 13.13 -9.12 8.11
C GLU A 238 12.15 -7.96 8.33
N GLN A 239 11.94 -7.14 7.30
CA GLN A 239 10.95 -6.06 7.34
C GLN A 239 9.50 -6.54 7.47
N VAL A 240 9.20 -7.81 7.15
CA VAL A 240 7.86 -8.38 7.38
C VAL A 240 7.60 -8.53 8.87
N GLY A 241 8.61 -8.82 9.68
CA GLY A 241 8.48 -9.04 11.12
C GLY A 241 7.87 -10.40 11.48
N ALA A 242 7.79 -10.68 12.78
CA ALA A 242 7.24 -11.92 13.32
C ALA A 242 5.75 -11.79 13.65
N TYR A 243 4.93 -12.71 13.15
CA TYR A 243 3.48 -12.65 13.34
C TYR A 243 3.05 -13.11 14.74
N SER A 244 2.28 -12.27 15.45
CA SER A 244 1.55 -12.60 16.68
C SER A 244 2.41 -13.32 17.74
N SER A 245 3.57 -12.74 18.09
CA SER A 245 4.53 -13.34 19.04
C SER A 245 5.06 -14.69 18.54
N ASP A 246 5.70 -14.69 17.36
CA ASP A 246 6.39 -15.83 16.75
C ASP A 246 5.52 -17.00 16.28
N LYS A 247 4.20 -16.82 16.11
CA LYS A 247 3.35 -17.85 15.47
C LYS A 247 3.75 -18.09 14.02
N VAL A 248 4.26 -17.06 13.37
CA VAL A 248 5.00 -17.17 12.11
C VAL A 248 6.32 -16.43 12.32
N ALA A 249 7.42 -17.17 12.21
CA ALA A 249 8.76 -16.58 12.35
C ALA A 249 9.00 -15.56 11.24
N GLU A 250 9.75 -14.51 11.59
CA GLU A 250 10.15 -13.41 10.70
C GLU A 250 10.68 -13.93 9.36
N CYS A 251 11.63 -14.87 9.41
CA CYS A 251 12.13 -15.60 8.25
C CYS A 251 12.37 -17.06 8.59
N GLY A 252 11.97 -17.96 7.70
CA GLY A 252 12.45 -19.34 7.70
C GLY A 252 13.75 -19.44 6.90
N ASP A 253 14.73 -20.21 7.40
CA ASP A 253 15.86 -20.63 6.58
C ASP A 253 15.35 -21.58 5.48
N TYR A 254 15.09 -21.03 4.30
CA TYR A 254 14.74 -21.84 3.13
C TYR A 254 15.97 -22.07 2.28
N THR A 255 16.76 -23.08 2.67
CA THR A 255 17.79 -23.69 1.81
C THR A 255 17.18 -24.66 0.80
#